data_AF-A0AAV6QQR8-F1
#
_entry.id   AF-A0AAV6QQR8-F1
#
_cell.length_a   1.000
_cell.length_b   1.000
_cell.length_c   1.000
_cell.angle_alpha   90.00
_cell.angle_beta   90.00
_cell.angle_gamma   90.00
#
_symmetry.space_group_name_H-M   'P 1'
#
loop_
_entity.id
_entity.type
_entity.pdbx_description
1 polymer ?
#
loop_
_entity_poly.entity_id
_entity_poly.type
_entity_poly.pdbx_seq_one_letter_code
_entity_poly.pdbx_strand_id
1 'polypeptide(L)'
;MNLTFRSSNIFPPSMKITKKMLFVLSTGEVALWSLVVLAVERYIVVCKPMGSFKFSGAHAAAGVAFTWIMAFACAGPPLFGWSRYLPEGMQCSCGPDYYTLAPGFNNESYVIYMFVVHFFIPVFLIFFTYGSLVLTVKAAAAQQQESESTQKAEREVTRMCVLMVIGFLVAWTPYATFTGWIFMNKGASFTALTASIPAFFAKSSALYNPVIYVLFNKQFRNCMLGAIGMGGMVQDETSVSASKTEVSSVSTAS
;
A
#
# COMPACT_ATOMS: atom_id res chain seq x y z
N MET A 1 -16.53 33.68 -0.90
CA MET A 1 -15.32 33.75 -1.73
C MET A 1 -15.48 32.71 -2.84
N ASN A 2 -16.12 33.11 -3.94
CA ASN A 2 -16.45 32.22 -5.06
C ASN A 2 -15.19 32.02 -5.91
N LEU A 3 -14.58 30.84 -5.83
CA LEU A 3 -13.48 30.45 -6.72
C LEU A 3 -14.08 30.00 -8.06
N THR A 4 -14.46 30.98 -8.88
CA THR A 4 -14.68 30.77 -10.32
C THR A 4 -13.35 30.36 -10.92
N PHE A 5 -13.20 29.07 -11.27
CA PHE A 5 -12.04 28.51 -11.97
C PHE A 5 -11.98 29.11 -13.39
N ARG A 6 -11.43 30.32 -13.52
CA ARG A 6 -11.23 30.97 -14.81
C ARG A 6 -10.03 30.30 -15.49
N SER A 7 -10.35 29.33 -16.35
CA SER A 7 -9.44 28.59 -17.23
C SER A 7 -8.80 29.49 -18.30
N SER A 8 -8.01 30.49 -17.91
CA SER A 8 -7.27 31.30 -18.87
C SER A 8 -6.03 31.92 -18.22
N ASN A 9 -4.86 31.42 -18.65
CA ASN A 9 -3.54 32.08 -18.67
C ASN A 9 -2.52 31.82 -17.53
N ILE A 10 -2.34 30.58 -17.05
CA ILE A 10 -1.13 30.21 -16.27
C ILE A 10 -0.58 28.82 -16.63
N PHE A 11 -0.23 28.52 -17.89
CA PHE A 11 0.61 27.35 -18.24
C PHE A 11 1.35 27.65 -19.55
N PRO A 12 2.71 27.52 -19.66
CA PRO A 12 3.46 26.23 -19.54
C PRO A 12 4.82 26.39 -18.77
N PRO A 13 5.68 25.35 -18.52
CA PRO A 13 5.96 24.13 -19.30
C PRO A 13 5.25 22.91 -18.71
N SER A 14 4.17 22.50 -19.37
CA SER A 14 3.38 21.30 -19.08
C SER A 14 4.23 20.06 -18.79
N MET A 15 5.36 19.90 -19.47
CA MET A 15 6.21 18.71 -19.38
C MET A 15 6.93 18.52 -18.02
N LYS A 16 7.32 19.59 -17.32
CA LYS A 16 8.04 19.48 -16.03
C LYS A 16 7.11 19.08 -14.89
N ILE A 17 5.89 19.62 -14.89
CA ILE A 17 4.84 19.28 -13.93
C ILE A 17 4.34 17.86 -14.19
N THR A 18 4.12 17.51 -15.46
CA THR A 18 3.72 16.17 -15.89
C THR A 18 4.71 15.08 -15.46
N LYS A 19 6.02 15.29 -15.67
CA LYS A 19 7.07 14.32 -15.28
C LYS A 19 7.17 14.16 -13.76
N LYS A 20 7.08 15.25 -12.99
CA LYS A 20 7.11 15.19 -11.51
C LYS A 20 5.88 14.48 -10.95
N MET A 21 4.70 14.71 -11.55
CA MET A 21 3.47 14.02 -11.15
C MET A 21 3.47 12.55 -11.49
N LEU A 22 3.91 12.19 -12.70
CA LEU A 22 4.06 10.79 -13.09
C LEU A 22 4.92 10.06 -12.05
N PHE A 23 6.03 10.65 -11.63
CA PHE A 23 6.90 10.05 -10.63
C PHE A 23 6.22 9.89 -9.27
N VAL A 24 5.57 10.93 -8.74
CA VAL A 24 4.93 10.91 -7.41
C VAL A 24 3.70 10.00 -7.36
N LEU A 25 2.87 9.98 -8.41
CA LEU A 25 1.70 9.11 -8.48
C LEU A 25 2.12 7.64 -8.70
N SER A 26 3.11 7.41 -9.56
CA SER A 26 3.63 6.06 -9.78
C SER A 26 4.25 5.49 -8.51
N THR A 27 4.96 6.29 -7.70
CA THR A 27 5.54 5.77 -6.45
C THR A 27 4.49 5.42 -5.41
N GLY A 28 3.42 6.22 -5.28
CA GLY A 28 2.28 5.90 -4.42
C GLY A 28 1.58 4.60 -4.82
N GLU A 29 1.31 4.43 -6.12
CA GLU A 29 0.65 3.23 -6.66
C GLU A 29 1.53 1.98 -6.60
N VAL A 30 2.83 2.10 -6.93
CA VAL A 30 3.78 0.98 -6.77
C VAL A 30 3.79 0.53 -5.32
N ALA A 31 3.78 1.47 -4.37
CA ALA A 31 3.77 1.15 -2.95
C ALA A 31 2.46 0.43 -2.54
N LEU A 32 1.29 0.88 -3.02
CA LEU A 32 0.01 0.21 -2.81
C LEU A 32 0.03 -1.23 -3.35
N TRP A 33 0.37 -1.42 -4.62
CA TRP A 33 0.38 -2.75 -5.22
C TRP A 33 1.45 -3.66 -4.63
N SER A 34 2.55 -3.10 -4.11
CA SER A 34 3.54 -3.87 -3.34
C SER A 34 2.95 -4.44 -2.06
N LEU A 35 2.09 -3.68 -1.35
CA LEU A 35 1.36 -4.21 -0.18
C LEU A 35 0.45 -5.38 -0.57
N VAL A 36 -0.25 -5.27 -1.69
CA VAL A 36 -1.13 -6.34 -2.20
C VAL A 36 -0.32 -7.59 -2.54
N VAL A 37 0.78 -7.45 -3.29
CA VAL A 37 1.65 -8.58 -3.64
C VAL A 37 2.21 -9.25 -2.39
N LEU A 38 2.69 -8.47 -1.42
CA LEU A 38 3.21 -9.02 -0.15
C LEU A 38 2.12 -9.71 0.67
N ALA A 39 0.89 -9.19 0.67
CA ALA A 39 -0.24 -9.83 1.35
C ALA A 39 -0.60 -11.18 0.69
N VAL A 40 -0.64 -11.23 -0.64
CA VAL A 40 -0.90 -12.46 -1.43
C VAL A 40 0.23 -13.47 -1.23
N GLU A 41 1.49 -13.05 -1.29
CA GLU A 41 2.64 -13.92 -1.04
C GLU A 41 2.52 -14.59 0.34
N ARG A 42 2.26 -13.79 1.38
CA ARG A 42 2.10 -14.30 2.76
C ARG A 42 0.90 -15.25 2.87
N TYR A 43 -0.21 -14.93 2.21
CA TYR A 43 -1.36 -15.82 2.16
C TYR A 43 -1.00 -17.16 1.51
N ILE A 44 -0.33 -17.17 0.37
CA ILE A 44 0.06 -18.41 -0.31
C ILE A 44 1.02 -19.22 0.57
N VAL A 45 2.09 -18.60 1.08
CA VAL A 45 3.12 -19.30 1.87
C VAL A 45 2.56 -19.90 3.16
N VAL A 46 1.64 -19.22 3.83
CA VAL A 46 1.14 -19.63 5.15
C VAL A 46 -0.18 -20.40 5.08
N CYS A 47 -1.14 -19.94 4.28
CA CYS A 47 -2.49 -20.53 4.23
C CYS A 47 -2.62 -21.67 3.24
N LYS A 48 -1.74 -21.72 2.24
CA LYS A 48 -1.74 -22.75 1.20
C LYS A 48 -0.34 -23.35 1.09
N PRO A 49 0.08 -24.21 2.03
CA PRO A 49 1.33 -24.94 1.91
C PRO A 49 1.24 -25.88 0.70
N MET A 50 1.58 -25.37 -0.50
CA MET A 50 1.51 -26.08 -1.78
C MET A 50 2.69 -27.05 -1.90
N GLY A 51 2.84 -27.95 -0.93
CA GLY A 51 3.89 -28.98 -0.90
C GLY A 51 5.29 -28.42 -1.18
N SER A 52 5.86 -28.75 -2.33
CA SER A 52 7.21 -28.34 -2.75
C SER A 52 7.30 -26.96 -3.41
N PHE A 53 6.19 -26.22 -3.54
CA PHE A 53 6.21 -24.90 -4.16
C PHE A 53 6.98 -23.92 -3.28
N LYS A 54 8.17 -23.52 -3.76
CA LYS A 54 9.00 -22.50 -3.14
C LYS A 54 8.91 -21.23 -3.96
N PHE A 55 8.63 -20.11 -3.29
CA PHE A 55 8.65 -18.81 -3.92
C PHE A 55 10.08 -18.53 -4.41
N SER A 56 10.27 -18.46 -5.72
CA SER A 56 11.57 -18.21 -6.35
C SER A 56 11.75 -16.73 -6.67
N GLY A 57 12.99 -16.32 -6.95
CA GLY A 57 13.29 -14.95 -7.38
C GLY A 57 12.52 -14.52 -8.64
N ALA A 58 12.14 -15.47 -9.51
CA ALA A 58 11.31 -15.18 -10.67
C ALA A 58 9.89 -14.73 -10.29
N HIS A 59 9.29 -15.33 -9.26
CA HIS A 59 7.99 -14.93 -8.75
C HIS A 59 8.04 -13.54 -8.08
N ALA A 60 9.12 -13.26 -7.35
CA ALA A 60 9.36 -11.93 -6.78
C ALA A 60 9.51 -10.87 -7.88
N ALA A 61 10.31 -11.16 -8.92
CA ALA A 61 10.49 -10.26 -10.06
C ALA A 61 9.19 -10.02 -10.83
N ALA A 62 8.37 -11.06 -11.03
CA ALA A 62 7.04 -10.94 -11.63
C ALA A 62 6.11 -10.07 -10.77
N GLY A 63 6.14 -10.23 -9.45
CA GLY A 63 5.41 -9.38 -8.51
C GLY A 63 5.81 -7.91 -8.62
N VAL A 64 7.11 -7.61 -8.64
CA VAL A 64 7.62 -6.24 -8.85
C VAL A 64 7.21 -5.69 -10.22
N ALA A 65 7.33 -6.47 -11.30
CA ALA A 65 6.89 -6.03 -12.62
C ALA A 65 5.40 -5.69 -12.63
N PHE A 66 4.57 -6.50 -11.97
CA PHE A 66 3.13 -6.26 -11.84
C PHE A 66 2.82 -4.94 -11.12
N THR A 67 3.51 -4.60 -10.03
CA THR A 67 3.25 -3.34 -9.31
C THR A 67 3.53 -2.11 -10.17
N TRP A 68 4.60 -2.14 -10.98
CA TRP A 68 4.90 -1.07 -11.93
C TRP A 68 3.88 -0.98 -13.06
N ILE A 69 3.43 -2.11 -13.61
CA ILE A 69 2.39 -2.14 -14.64
C ILE A 69 1.11 -1.47 -14.11
N MET A 70 0.67 -1.84 -12.91
CA MET A 70 -0.53 -1.26 -12.30
C MET A 70 -0.35 0.23 -11.99
N ALA A 71 0.84 0.66 -11.56
CA ALA A 71 1.14 2.07 -11.35
C ALA A 71 1.09 2.89 -12.64
N PHE A 72 1.61 2.36 -13.75
CA PHE A 72 1.49 3.00 -15.06
C PHE A 72 0.05 2.95 -15.61
N ALA A 73 -0.72 1.91 -15.29
CA ALA A 73 -2.14 1.84 -15.64
C ALA A 73 -2.96 2.91 -14.89
N CYS A 74 -2.53 3.32 -13.69
CA CYS A 74 -3.10 4.47 -12.99
C CYS A 74 -2.60 5.81 -13.58
N ALA A 75 -1.28 6.00 -13.62
CA ALA A 75 -0.69 7.31 -13.87
C ALA A 75 -0.57 7.68 -15.37
N GLY A 76 -0.61 6.70 -16.25
CA GLY A 76 -0.47 6.84 -17.70
C GLY A 76 -1.72 7.43 -18.39
N PRO A 77 -2.94 6.88 -18.18
CA PRO A 77 -4.10 7.29 -18.96
C PRO A 77 -4.41 8.79 -19.02
N PRO A 78 -4.26 9.59 -17.93
CA PRO A 78 -4.45 11.04 -17.98
C PRO A 78 -3.47 11.78 -18.91
N LEU A 79 -2.34 11.15 -19.27
CA LEU A 79 -1.38 11.68 -20.24
C LEU A 79 -1.81 11.42 -21.69
N PHE A 80 -2.65 10.41 -21.91
CA PHE A 80 -3.11 9.98 -23.23
C PHE A 80 -4.58 10.35 -23.48
N GLY A 81 -5.14 11.25 -22.66
CA GLY A 81 -6.47 11.84 -22.86
C GLY A 81 -7.61 11.12 -22.15
N TRP A 82 -7.35 10.07 -21.36
CA TRP A 82 -8.35 9.50 -20.46
C TRP A 82 -8.19 10.10 -19.06
N SER A 83 -9.04 11.07 -18.74
CA SER A 83 -8.87 12.10 -17.71
C SER A 83 -7.72 13.06 -18.04
N ARG A 84 -7.38 13.92 -17.08
CA ARG A 84 -6.29 14.89 -17.14
C ARG A 84 -5.79 15.23 -15.74
N TYR A 85 -4.56 15.69 -15.66
CA TYR A 85 -4.01 16.21 -14.41
C TYR A 85 -4.34 17.68 -14.24
N LEU A 86 -4.89 18.02 -13.07
CA LEU A 86 -5.16 19.40 -12.68
C LEU A 86 -4.61 19.69 -11.27
N PRO A 87 -4.26 20.95 -10.98
CA PRO A 87 -3.92 21.37 -9.63
C PRO A 87 -5.04 21.08 -8.62
N GLU A 88 -4.69 20.53 -7.46
CA GLU A 88 -5.62 20.15 -6.40
C GLU A 88 -5.53 21.12 -5.21
N GLY A 89 -6.68 21.43 -4.59
CA GLY A 89 -6.78 22.23 -3.37
C GLY A 89 -6.05 23.58 -3.46
N MET A 90 -5.07 23.81 -2.57
CA MET A 90 -4.20 24.99 -2.53
C MET A 90 -3.30 25.17 -3.77
N GLN A 91 -3.46 24.37 -4.82
CA GLN A 91 -2.72 24.47 -6.09
C GLN A 91 -1.21 24.16 -5.98
N CYS A 92 -0.75 23.71 -4.82
CA CYS A 92 0.64 23.29 -4.58
C CYS A 92 0.91 21.83 -4.98
N SER A 93 -0.12 21.09 -5.34
CA SER A 93 -0.04 19.72 -5.84
C SER A 93 -0.99 19.57 -7.01
N CYS A 94 -0.85 18.48 -7.75
CA CYS A 94 -1.83 18.13 -8.76
C CYS A 94 -2.20 16.64 -8.62
N GLY A 95 -3.31 16.28 -9.25
CA GLY A 95 -3.86 14.94 -9.28
C GLY A 95 -4.89 14.81 -10.40
N PRO A 96 -5.54 13.65 -10.50
CA PRO A 96 -6.53 13.40 -11.54
C PRO A 96 -7.74 14.33 -11.40
N ASP A 97 -8.37 14.63 -12.53
CA ASP A 97 -9.57 15.47 -12.59
C ASP A 97 -10.82 14.66 -12.17
N TYR A 98 -11.19 14.79 -10.89
CA TYR A 98 -12.42 14.21 -10.34
C TYR A 98 -13.53 15.22 -10.09
N TYR A 99 -13.32 16.51 -10.39
CA TYR A 99 -14.25 17.59 -10.06
C TYR A 99 -14.88 18.27 -11.29
N THR A 100 -14.25 18.22 -12.47
CA THR A 100 -14.85 18.80 -13.68
C THR A 100 -15.41 17.75 -14.63
N LEU A 101 -16.42 18.15 -15.41
CA LEU A 101 -16.94 17.38 -16.53
C LEU A 101 -16.43 18.02 -17.83
N ALA A 102 -15.17 17.78 -18.17
CA ALA A 102 -14.58 18.27 -19.40
C ALA A 102 -14.98 17.35 -20.58
N PRO A 103 -15.71 17.86 -21.60
CA PRO A 103 -16.02 17.07 -22.78
C PRO A 103 -14.74 16.58 -23.45
N GLY A 104 -14.71 15.31 -23.85
CA GLY A 104 -13.57 14.69 -24.55
C GLY A 104 -12.53 14.01 -23.66
N PHE A 105 -12.54 14.21 -22.33
CA PHE A 105 -11.59 13.57 -21.41
C PHE A 105 -12.15 12.36 -20.65
N ASN A 106 -13.48 12.15 -20.66
CA ASN A 106 -14.12 11.02 -19.98
C ASN A 106 -13.71 10.86 -18.49
N ASN A 107 -13.67 11.98 -17.76
CA ASN A 107 -13.25 12.02 -16.34
C ASN A 107 -14.04 11.03 -15.47
N GLU A 108 -15.35 10.89 -15.70
CA GLU A 108 -16.20 10.02 -14.89
C GLU A 108 -15.78 8.55 -14.96
N SER A 109 -15.51 8.03 -16.17
CA SER A 109 -15.11 6.64 -16.32
C SER A 109 -13.74 6.38 -15.72
N TYR A 110 -12.83 7.36 -15.76
CA TYR A 110 -11.53 7.26 -15.10
C TYR A 110 -11.67 7.26 -13.57
N VAL A 111 -12.52 8.10 -13.00
CA VAL A 111 -12.79 8.10 -11.55
C VAL A 111 -13.37 6.75 -11.10
N ILE A 112 -14.33 6.21 -11.84
CA ILE A 112 -14.89 4.87 -11.56
C ILE A 112 -13.80 3.80 -11.62
N TYR A 113 -12.95 3.83 -12.66
CA TYR A 113 -11.80 2.94 -12.78
C TYR A 113 -10.87 3.02 -11.56
N MET A 114 -10.51 4.23 -11.12
CA MET A 114 -9.67 4.46 -9.94
C MET A 114 -10.28 3.83 -8.68
N PHE A 115 -11.58 4.05 -8.44
CA PHE A 115 -12.26 3.46 -7.28
C PHE A 115 -12.29 1.94 -7.33
N VAL A 116 -12.64 1.35 -8.47
CA VAL A 116 -12.79 -0.11 -8.57
C VAL A 116 -11.43 -0.78 -8.52
N VAL A 117 -10.50 -0.37 -9.40
CA VAL A 117 -9.24 -1.08 -9.64
C VAL A 117 -8.16 -0.70 -8.63
N HIS A 118 -8.08 0.57 -8.22
CA HIS A 118 -7.00 1.06 -7.35
C HIS A 118 -7.44 1.36 -5.92
N PHE A 119 -8.71 1.14 -5.57
CA PHE A 119 -9.18 1.23 -4.19
C PHE A 119 -9.87 -0.06 -3.73
N PHE A 120 -11.03 -0.41 -4.31
CA PHE A 120 -11.83 -1.55 -3.83
C PHE A 120 -11.15 -2.92 -4.02
N ILE A 121 -10.54 -3.19 -5.18
CA ILE A 121 -9.81 -4.44 -5.41
C ILE A 121 -8.62 -4.59 -4.43
N PRO A 122 -7.71 -3.61 -4.28
CA PRO A 122 -6.65 -3.67 -3.29
C PRO A 122 -7.16 -3.89 -1.87
N VAL A 123 -8.19 -3.13 -1.46
CA VAL A 123 -8.84 -3.27 -0.14
C VAL A 123 -9.34 -4.70 0.04
N PHE A 124 -10.14 -5.21 -0.90
CA PHE A 124 -10.69 -6.56 -0.82
C PHE A 124 -9.60 -7.62 -0.73
N LEU A 125 -8.58 -7.57 -1.58
CA LEU A 125 -7.47 -8.52 -1.58
C LEU A 125 -6.71 -8.49 -0.26
N ILE A 126 -6.40 -7.31 0.26
CA ILE A 126 -5.71 -7.13 1.55
C ILE A 126 -6.55 -7.71 2.70
N PHE A 127 -7.84 -7.37 2.77
CA PHE A 127 -8.73 -7.90 3.81
C PHE A 127 -8.91 -9.42 3.72
N PHE A 128 -9.11 -9.95 2.51
CA PHE A 128 -9.30 -11.38 2.29
C PHE A 128 -8.05 -12.19 2.65
N THR A 129 -6.89 -11.80 2.12
CA THR A 129 -5.62 -12.49 2.34
C THR A 129 -5.20 -12.47 3.80
N TYR A 130 -5.25 -11.30 4.45
CA TYR A 130 -4.89 -11.18 5.86
C TYR A 130 -5.96 -11.76 6.80
N GLY A 131 -7.24 -11.65 6.48
CA GLY A 131 -8.30 -12.33 7.24
C GLY A 131 -8.07 -13.84 7.26
N SER A 132 -7.79 -14.42 6.09
CA SER A 132 -7.47 -15.84 5.96
C SER A 132 -6.18 -16.22 6.68
N LEU A 133 -5.17 -15.35 6.64
CA LEU A 133 -3.90 -15.52 7.36
C LEU A 133 -4.13 -15.61 8.86
N VAL A 134 -4.87 -14.67 9.44
CA VAL A 134 -5.18 -14.66 10.88
C VAL A 134 -5.97 -15.91 11.26
N LEU A 135 -6.97 -16.31 10.46
CA LEU A 135 -7.75 -17.51 10.73
C LEU A 135 -6.88 -18.78 10.69
N THR A 136 -6.00 -18.89 9.70
CA THR A 136 -5.12 -20.07 9.55
C THR A 136 -4.11 -20.16 10.69
N VAL A 137 -3.48 -19.03 11.04
CA VAL A 137 -2.50 -19.00 12.14
C VAL A 137 -3.17 -19.28 13.48
N LYS A 138 -4.38 -18.74 13.73
CA LYS A 138 -5.17 -19.06 14.94
C LYS A 138 -5.50 -20.55 15.04
N ALA A 139 -5.90 -21.16 13.92
CA ALA A 139 -6.19 -22.59 13.89
C ALA A 139 -4.94 -23.44 14.19
N ALA A 140 -3.78 -23.06 13.64
CA ALA A 140 -2.51 -23.72 13.92
C ALA A 140 -2.08 -23.55 15.40
N ALA A 141 -2.21 -22.35 15.96
CA ALA A 141 -1.89 -22.08 17.36
C ALA A 141 -2.80 -22.86 18.33
N ALA A 142 -4.08 -23.02 17.99
CA ALA A 142 -5.02 -23.84 18.77
C ALA A 142 -4.64 -25.33 18.78
N GLN A 143 -4.00 -25.83 17.71
CA GLN A 143 -3.49 -27.20 17.64
C GLN A 143 -2.15 -27.40 18.37
N GLN A 144 -1.36 -26.33 18.52
CA GLN A 144 -0.04 -26.33 19.17
C GLN A 144 -0.06 -25.52 20.48
N GLN A 145 -0.98 -25.89 21.39
CA GLN A 145 -1.29 -25.13 22.60
C GLN A 145 -0.10 -24.92 23.57
N GLU A 146 0.95 -25.76 23.51
CA GLU A 146 2.11 -25.67 24.39
C GLU A 146 3.28 -24.80 23.87
N SER A 147 3.23 -24.30 22.63
CA SER A 147 4.35 -23.55 22.05
C SER A 147 4.19 -22.02 22.19
N GLU A 148 4.79 -21.43 23.24
CA GLU A 148 4.84 -19.97 23.42
C GLU A 148 5.48 -19.24 22.23
N SER A 149 6.47 -19.86 21.56
CA SER A 149 7.13 -19.29 20.38
C SER A 149 6.17 -19.17 19.18
N THR A 150 5.29 -20.16 19.01
CA THR A 150 4.27 -20.17 17.94
C THR A 150 3.22 -19.08 18.16
N GLN A 151 2.74 -18.91 19.41
CA GLN A 151 1.80 -17.83 19.77
C GLN A 151 2.43 -16.42 19.63
N LYS A 152 3.73 -16.28 19.96
CA LYS A 152 4.44 -15.01 19.77
C LYS A 152 4.58 -14.64 18.29
N ALA A 153 4.88 -15.63 17.44
CA ALA A 153 4.94 -15.42 15.99
C ALA A 153 3.56 -15.04 15.41
N GLU A 154 2.47 -15.67 15.88
CA GLU A 154 1.10 -15.29 15.52
C GLU A 154 0.81 -13.81 15.82
N ARG A 155 1.10 -13.39 17.05
CA ARG A 155 0.80 -12.03 17.49
C ARG A 155 1.58 -10.99 16.70
N GLU A 156 2.81 -11.30 16.31
CA GLU A 156 3.65 -10.41 15.49
C GLU A 156 3.11 -10.28 14.06
N VAL A 157 2.78 -11.40 13.42
CA VAL A 157 2.20 -11.41 12.06
C VAL A 157 0.85 -10.67 12.06
N THR A 158 -0.04 -11.00 13.00
CA THR A 158 -1.37 -10.37 13.10
C THR A 158 -1.25 -8.86 13.35
N ARG A 159 -0.35 -8.44 14.26
CA ARG A 159 -0.10 -7.02 14.54
C ARG A 159 0.38 -6.29 13.29
N MET A 160 1.31 -6.86 12.53
CA MET A 160 1.79 -6.26 11.28
C MET A 160 0.65 -6.08 10.27
N CYS A 161 -0.17 -7.12 10.05
CA CYS A 161 -1.28 -7.08 9.09
C CYS A 161 -2.28 -5.97 9.45
N VAL A 162 -2.71 -5.91 10.71
CA VAL A 162 -3.66 -4.90 11.19
C VAL A 162 -3.11 -3.48 11.00
N LEU A 163 -1.83 -3.26 11.31
CA LEU A 163 -1.19 -1.95 11.13
C LEU A 163 -1.09 -1.53 9.67
N MET A 164 -0.80 -2.47 8.76
CA MET A 164 -0.75 -2.19 7.32
C MET A 164 -2.12 -1.81 6.77
N VAL A 165 -3.19 -2.51 7.17
CA VAL A 165 -4.57 -2.18 6.77
C VAL A 165 -4.99 -0.81 7.30
N ILE A 166 -4.75 -0.55 8.59
CA ILE A 166 -5.08 0.75 9.20
C ILE A 166 -4.31 1.87 8.52
N GLY A 167 -3.00 1.69 8.28
CA GLY A 167 -2.17 2.68 7.61
C GLY A 167 -2.68 3.02 6.21
N PHE A 168 -3.06 2.00 5.43
CA PHE A 168 -3.66 2.21 4.11
C PHE A 168 -5.00 2.97 4.21
N LEU A 169 -5.91 2.53 5.09
CA LEU A 169 -7.22 3.16 5.24
C LEU A 169 -7.11 4.61 5.71
N VAL A 170 -6.25 4.90 6.69
CA VAL A 170 -6.02 6.27 7.18
C VAL A 170 -5.48 7.18 6.08
N ALA A 171 -4.62 6.66 5.22
CA ALA A 171 -4.06 7.44 4.13
C ALA A 171 -5.06 7.71 3.00
N TRP A 172 -5.77 6.67 2.56
CA TRP A 172 -6.54 6.72 1.31
C TRP A 172 -8.03 6.95 1.49
N THR A 173 -8.62 6.55 2.61
CA THR A 173 -10.07 6.72 2.86
C THR A 173 -10.51 8.18 2.87
N PRO A 174 -9.77 9.14 3.47
CA PRO A 174 -10.16 10.54 3.39
C PRO A 174 -10.25 11.02 1.93
N TYR A 175 -9.28 10.64 1.10
CA TYR A 175 -9.24 11.01 -0.32
C TYR A 175 -10.38 10.35 -1.10
N ALA A 176 -10.56 9.04 -0.94
CA ALA A 176 -11.65 8.28 -1.56
C ALA A 176 -13.02 8.83 -1.16
N THR A 177 -13.22 9.17 0.11
CA THR A 177 -14.50 9.73 0.60
C THR A 177 -14.77 11.10 -0.01
N PHE A 178 -13.77 11.99 -0.03
CA PHE A 178 -13.90 13.32 -0.63
C PHE A 178 -14.18 13.24 -2.14
N THR A 179 -13.41 12.44 -2.86
CA THR A 179 -13.59 12.22 -4.30
C THR A 179 -14.96 11.62 -4.60
N GLY A 180 -15.42 10.65 -3.80
CA GLY A 180 -16.74 10.04 -3.95
C GLY A 180 -17.87 11.02 -3.67
N TRP A 181 -17.71 11.89 -2.66
CA TRP A 181 -18.67 12.94 -2.37
C TRP A 181 -18.78 13.94 -3.52
N ILE A 182 -17.66 14.39 -4.10
CA ILE A 182 -17.65 15.26 -5.28
C ILE A 182 -18.28 14.58 -6.50
N PHE A 183 -17.98 13.29 -6.71
CA PHE A 183 -18.53 12.51 -7.81
C PHE A 183 -20.07 12.41 -7.73
N MET A 184 -20.61 12.24 -6.51
CA MET A 184 -22.06 12.17 -6.27
C MET A 184 -22.74 13.55 -6.26
N ASN A 185 -22.01 14.61 -5.89
CA ASN A 185 -22.53 15.98 -5.76
C ASN A 185 -21.87 16.89 -6.81
N LYS A 186 -22.06 16.56 -8.09
CA LYS A 186 -21.43 17.29 -9.20
C LYS A 186 -21.80 18.78 -9.16
N GLY A 187 -20.79 19.65 -9.19
CA GLY A 187 -20.98 21.11 -9.11
C GLY A 187 -21.08 21.67 -7.68
N ALA A 188 -20.99 20.83 -6.64
CA ALA A 188 -20.91 21.31 -5.27
C ALA A 188 -19.67 22.20 -5.06
N SER A 189 -19.88 23.33 -4.40
CA SER A 189 -18.77 24.21 -4.01
C SER A 189 -18.01 23.62 -2.83
N PHE A 190 -16.68 23.54 -2.95
CA PHE A 190 -15.79 23.14 -1.87
C PHE A 190 -14.67 24.18 -1.70
N THR A 191 -14.05 24.21 -0.53
CA THR A 191 -12.91 25.09 -0.27
C THR A 191 -11.60 24.42 -0.67
N ALA A 192 -10.57 25.21 -0.95
CA ALA A 192 -9.23 24.70 -1.22
C ALA A 192 -8.71 23.81 -0.09
N LEU A 193 -9.04 24.15 1.16
CA LEU A 193 -8.65 23.37 2.34
C LEU A 193 -9.33 22.00 2.37
N THR A 194 -10.63 21.94 2.08
CA THR A 194 -11.40 20.68 2.05
C THR A 194 -10.85 19.70 1.00
N ALA A 195 -10.31 20.20 -0.11
CA ALA A 195 -9.63 19.36 -1.11
C ALA A 195 -8.16 19.04 -0.75
N SER A 196 -7.46 19.95 -0.07
CA SER A 196 -6.04 19.76 0.29
C SER A 196 -5.81 18.77 1.42
N ILE A 197 -6.65 18.74 2.45
CA ILE A 197 -6.46 17.85 3.60
C ILE A 197 -6.48 16.38 3.17
N PRO A 198 -7.50 15.88 2.43
CA PRO A 198 -7.51 14.49 1.98
C PRO A 198 -6.35 14.14 1.06
N ALA A 199 -5.96 15.06 0.16
CA ALA A 199 -4.84 14.87 -0.74
C ALA A 199 -3.50 14.77 0.00
N PHE A 200 -3.35 15.48 1.13
CA PHE A 200 -2.18 15.39 1.98
C PHE A 200 -2.03 14.00 2.62
N PHE A 201 -3.10 13.46 3.20
CA PHE A 201 -3.11 12.10 3.79
C PHE A 201 -2.76 11.02 2.76
N ALA A 202 -3.30 11.13 1.55
CA ALA A 202 -2.99 10.19 0.48
C ALA A 202 -1.51 10.29 0.07
N LYS A 203 -0.96 11.50 -0.07
CA LYS A 203 0.44 11.71 -0.48
C LYS A 203 1.44 11.37 0.63
N SER A 204 1.06 11.48 1.91
CA SER A 204 1.91 11.03 3.03
C SER A 204 1.99 9.51 3.19
N SER A 205 1.14 8.75 2.47
CA SER A 205 1.20 7.28 2.44
C SER A 205 2.58 6.73 2.04
N ALA A 206 3.33 7.47 1.23
CA ALA A 206 4.69 7.12 0.83
C ALA A 206 5.65 6.98 2.03
N LEU A 207 5.36 7.63 3.16
CA LEU A 207 6.14 7.54 4.39
C LEU A 207 5.71 6.36 5.27
N TYR A 208 4.42 5.99 5.23
CA TYR A 208 3.87 4.97 6.14
C TYR A 208 4.44 3.59 5.85
N ASN A 209 4.66 3.25 4.58
CA ASN A 209 5.16 1.92 4.21
C ASN A 209 6.56 1.65 4.78
N PRO A 210 7.61 2.47 4.51
CA PRO A 210 8.92 2.28 5.15
C PRO A 210 8.86 2.29 6.69
N VAL A 211 8.08 3.19 7.29
CA VAL A 211 7.94 3.28 8.75
C VAL A 211 7.34 2.00 9.33
N ILE A 212 6.28 1.46 8.71
CA ILE A 212 5.65 0.22 9.16
C ILE A 212 6.64 -0.96 9.04
N TYR A 213 7.38 -1.07 7.94
CA TYR A 213 8.36 -2.15 7.77
C TYR A 213 9.55 -2.02 8.73
N VAL A 214 10.12 -0.83 8.90
CA VAL A 214 11.24 -0.60 9.83
C VAL A 214 10.85 -0.86 11.27
N LEU A 215 9.67 -0.41 11.70
CA LEU A 215 9.27 -0.53 13.10
C LEU A 215 8.76 -1.94 13.44
N PHE A 216 8.13 -2.62 12.49
CA PHE A 216 7.37 -3.83 12.81
C PHE A 216 7.87 -5.11 12.15
N ASN A 217 8.75 -5.06 11.13
CA ASN A 217 9.43 -6.25 10.62
C ASN A 217 10.80 -6.39 11.28
N LYS A 218 10.90 -7.23 12.32
CA LYS A 218 12.16 -7.45 13.05
C LYS A 218 13.32 -7.88 12.16
N GLN A 219 13.09 -8.74 11.17
CA GLN A 219 14.14 -9.19 10.25
C GLN A 219 14.69 -8.01 9.43
N PHE A 220 13.78 -7.20 8.87
CA PHE A 220 14.17 -6.01 8.11
C PHE A 220 14.88 -4.97 8.98
N ARG A 221 14.35 -4.71 10.18
CA ARG A 221 14.94 -3.81 11.18
C ARG A 221 16.36 -4.24 11.54
N ASN A 222 16.56 -5.53 11.80
CA ASN A 222 17.84 -6.09 12.19
C ASN A 222 18.87 -6.00 11.04
N CYS A 223 18.47 -6.30 9.80
CA CYS A 223 19.33 -6.07 8.63
C CYS A 223 19.68 -4.59 8.44
N MET A 224 18.73 -3.68 8.62
CA MET A 224 18.96 -2.24 8.50
C MET A 224 19.89 -1.69 9.60
N LEU A 225 19.69 -2.11 10.85
CA LEU A 225 20.57 -1.77 11.97
C LEU A 225 21.99 -2.34 11.76
N GLY A 226 22.09 -3.55 11.19
CA GLY A 226 23.36 -4.13 10.75
C GLY A 226 24.05 -3.31 9.66
N ALA A 227 23.31 -2.85 8.66
CA ALA A 227 23.83 -2.01 7.58
C ALA A 227 24.30 -0.62 8.05
N ILE A 228 23.70 -0.08 9.12
CA ILE A 228 24.07 1.21 9.73
C ILE A 228 25.24 1.04 10.75
N GLY A 229 25.78 -0.18 10.91
CA GLY A 229 26.93 -0.45 11.78
C GLY A 229 26.59 -0.71 13.25
N MET A 230 25.31 -0.84 13.60
CA MET A 230 24.83 -1.24 14.94
C MET A 230 24.61 -2.76 15.05
N GLY A 231 25.32 -3.56 14.24
CA GLY A 231 25.16 -5.02 14.16
C GLY A 231 25.42 -5.77 15.47
N GLY A 232 26.19 -5.19 16.39
CA GLY A 232 26.48 -5.79 17.70
C GLY A 232 25.27 -5.97 18.61
N MET A 233 24.22 -5.14 18.47
CA MET A 233 22.97 -5.29 19.24
C MET A 233 22.00 -6.33 18.65
N VAL A 234 22.24 -6.81 17.42
CA VAL A 234 21.35 -7.72 16.68
C VAL A 234 21.67 -9.19 16.95
N GLN A 235 22.93 -9.50 17.29
CA GLN A 235 23.37 -10.87 17.55
C GLN A 235 22.76 -11.45 18.83
N ASP A 236 22.50 -10.63 19.85
CA ASP A 236 21.89 -11.07 21.12
C ASP A 236 20.40 -11.44 21.00
N GLU A 237 19.60 -10.80 20.13
CA GLU A 237 18.21 -11.24 19.93
C GLU A 237 18.11 -12.47 19.02
N THR A 238 19.04 -12.64 18.08
CA THR A 238 19.03 -13.75 17.11
C THR A 238 19.58 -15.03 17.73
N SER A 239 20.60 -14.94 18.59
CA SER A 239 21.13 -16.09 19.35
C SER A 239 20.09 -16.67 20.31
N VAL A 240 19.27 -15.82 20.95
CA VAL A 240 18.16 -16.23 21.81
C VAL A 240 17.03 -16.91 21.02
N SER A 241 16.80 -16.53 19.75
CA SER A 241 15.77 -17.15 18.91
C SER A 241 16.24 -18.44 18.23
N ALA A 242 17.52 -18.55 17.87
CA ALA A 242 18.13 -19.76 17.29
C ALA A 242 18.30 -20.86 18.35
N SER A 243 18.76 -20.51 19.56
CA SER A 243 18.92 -21.45 20.67
C SER A 243 17.59 -22.11 21.10
N LYS A 244 16.44 -21.42 20.93
CA LYS A 244 15.11 -22.00 21.19
C LYS A 244 14.63 -22.98 20.11
N THR A 245 15.25 -23.01 18.94
CA THR A 245 14.87 -23.90 17.84
C THR A 245 15.64 -25.23 17.88
N GLU A 246 16.88 -25.25 18.39
CA GLU A 246 17.68 -26.48 18.51
C GLU A 246 17.27 -27.41 19.66
N VAL A 247 16.60 -26.90 20.71
CA VAL A 247 16.20 -27.75 21.86
C VAL A 247 15.03 -28.68 21.53
N SER A 248 14.32 -28.50 20.40
CA SER A 248 13.19 -29.37 20.02
C SER A 248 13.55 -30.54 19.09
N SER A 249 14.81 -30.66 18.63
CA SER A 249 15.22 -31.74 17.70
C SER A 249 16.01 -32.89 18.33
N VAL A 250 16.12 -32.97 19.66
CA VAL A 250 16.77 -34.11 20.33
C VAL A 250 15.85 -34.67 21.41
N SER A 251 14.88 -35.50 21.03
CA SER A 251 14.25 -36.51 21.88
C SER A 251 13.47 -37.53 21.04
N THR A 252 14.20 -38.28 20.22
CA THR A 252 13.82 -39.66 19.86
C THR A 252 15.11 -40.46 19.70
N ALA A 253 15.56 -41.01 20.82
CA ALA A 253 16.54 -42.09 20.86
C ALA A 253 16.07 -43.06 21.93
N SER A 254 15.39 -44.13 21.49
CA SER A 254 15.38 -45.50 22.02
C SER A 254 14.48 -46.35 21.13
#